data_AF-A0A150RFC0-F1
#
_entry.id   AF-A0A150RFC0-F1
#
_cell.length_a   1.000
_cell.length_b   1.000
_cell.length_c   1.000
_cell.angle_alpha   90.00
_cell.angle_beta   90.00
_cell.angle_gamma   90.00
#
_symmetry.space_group_name_H-M   'P 1'
#
loop_
_entity.id
_entity.type
_entity.pdbx_description
1 polymer ?
#
loop_
_entity_poly.entity_id
_entity_poly.type
_entity_poly.pdbx_seq_one_letter_code
_entity_poly.pdbx_strand_id
1 'polypeptide(L)'
;MPDEPRCSGPSPVGCNVRGCPEGQTCVDEGCAPSHCGCDPESGAWYCTEDCEGGTCVPDEPTCSGPNPVGCKTQGCPEGQTCADEGCAPSECACDPATGAWACTEDCGGGTCVPDEPACSGPSPVGCKTQGCPEGQICADEGCAPSVCTCDTDTGHWLCTADCGGGTCVPAP
;
A
#
# COMPACT_ATOMS: atom_id res chain seq x y z
N MET A 1 4.28 -18.28 -57.72
CA MET A 1 4.19 -18.12 -56.27
C MET A 1 2.70 -18.14 -55.97
N PRO A 2 2.15 -19.19 -55.33
CA PRO A 2 0.71 -19.28 -55.15
C PRO A 2 0.22 -18.16 -54.23
N ASP A 3 -0.79 -17.43 -54.71
CA ASP A 3 -1.54 -16.38 -53.99
C ASP A 3 -1.96 -16.93 -52.61
N GLU A 4 -1.48 -16.29 -51.54
CA GLU A 4 -2.01 -16.50 -50.19
C GLU A 4 -3.53 -16.28 -50.22
N PRO A 5 -4.34 -17.17 -49.62
CA PRO A 5 -5.78 -17.01 -49.57
C PRO A 5 -6.10 -15.68 -48.89
N ARG A 6 -6.59 -14.72 -49.66
CA ARG A 6 -6.84 -13.35 -49.21
C ARG A 6 -8.17 -13.29 -48.48
N CYS A 7 -8.25 -13.92 -47.31
CA CYS A 7 -9.33 -13.61 -46.39
C CYS A 7 -9.31 -12.11 -46.08
N SER A 8 -10.50 -11.52 -46.01
CA SER A 8 -10.63 -10.07 -45.87
C SER A 8 -10.14 -9.62 -44.49
N GLY A 9 -8.95 -9.06 -44.44
CA GLY A 9 -8.37 -8.50 -43.22
C GLY A 9 -7.64 -9.53 -42.35
N PRO A 10 -7.15 -9.10 -41.17
CA PRO A 10 -6.52 -9.99 -40.21
C PRO A 10 -7.51 -11.04 -39.72
N SER A 11 -6.99 -12.15 -39.20
CA SER A 11 -7.83 -13.20 -38.57
C SER A 11 -8.77 -12.59 -37.50
N PRO A 12 -9.89 -13.21 -37.13
CA PRO A 12 -10.72 -12.76 -36.02
C PRO A 12 -10.34 -13.40 -34.68
N VAL A 13 -9.36 -14.32 -34.63
CA VAL A 13 -9.01 -15.04 -33.39
C VAL A 13 -8.60 -14.09 -32.26
N GLY A 14 -8.99 -14.40 -31.03
CA GLY A 14 -8.67 -13.53 -29.91
C GLY A 14 -7.17 -13.48 -29.55
N CYS A 15 -6.85 -12.67 -28.55
CA CYS A 15 -5.48 -12.41 -28.12
C CYS A 15 -4.77 -13.61 -27.49
N ASN A 16 -5.49 -14.63 -27.02
CA ASN A 16 -4.90 -15.87 -26.50
C ASN A 16 -4.08 -16.61 -27.56
N VAL A 17 -4.38 -16.38 -28.85
CA VAL A 17 -3.64 -16.99 -29.98
C VAL A 17 -2.67 -16.02 -30.64
N ARG A 18 -3.01 -14.74 -30.73
CA ARG A 18 -2.20 -13.74 -31.46
C ARG A 18 -1.35 -12.83 -30.60
N GLY A 19 -1.57 -12.83 -29.29
CA GLY A 19 -1.07 -11.82 -28.39
C GLY A 19 -1.76 -10.46 -28.58
N CYS A 20 -1.41 -9.53 -27.71
CA CYS A 20 -1.83 -8.13 -27.79
C CYS A 20 -0.69 -7.24 -28.29
N PRO A 21 -1.01 -6.10 -28.91
CA PRO A 21 -0.01 -5.07 -29.19
C PRO A 21 0.60 -4.50 -27.89
N GLU A 22 1.74 -3.81 -27.99
CA GLU A 22 2.41 -3.24 -26.81
C GLU A 22 1.50 -2.31 -26.01
N GLY A 23 1.53 -2.43 -24.68
CA GLY A 23 0.67 -1.67 -23.76
C GLY A 23 -0.76 -2.20 -23.64
N GLN A 24 -1.00 -3.45 -24.03
CA GLN A 24 -2.27 -4.14 -23.84
C GLN A 24 -2.05 -5.53 -23.24
N THR A 25 -2.92 -5.91 -22.31
CA THR A 25 -2.98 -7.25 -21.73
C THR A 25 -4.15 -8.02 -22.31
N CYS A 26 -3.95 -9.31 -22.54
CA CYS A 26 -5.00 -10.22 -22.96
C CYS A 26 -5.83 -10.64 -21.74
N VAL A 27 -7.14 -10.41 -21.79
CA VAL A 27 -8.09 -10.82 -20.75
C VAL A 27 -9.21 -11.66 -21.35
N ASP A 28 -9.77 -12.56 -20.57
CA ASP A 28 -10.93 -13.37 -20.96
C ASP A 28 -12.27 -12.61 -20.85
N GLU A 29 -12.21 -11.27 -20.72
CA GLU A 29 -13.39 -10.40 -20.75
C GLU A 29 -13.74 -10.04 -22.21
N GLY A 30 -14.65 -10.81 -22.78
CA GLY A 30 -15.21 -10.59 -24.12
C GLY A 30 -15.29 -11.87 -24.93
N CYS A 31 -16.22 -11.93 -25.89
CA CYS A 31 -16.37 -13.11 -26.73
C CYS A 31 -15.54 -12.97 -28.00
N ALA A 32 -14.31 -13.47 -27.95
CA ALA A 32 -13.48 -13.67 -29.13
C ALA A 32 -13.29 -15.18 -29.39
N PRO A 33 -13.27 -15.62 -30.66
CA PRO A 33 -13.07 -17.02 -31.00
C PRO A 33 -11.63 -17.48 -30.74
N SER A 34 -11.42 -18.68 -30.19
CA SER A 34 -10.07 -19.24 -30.05
C SER A 34 -9.52 -19.78 -31.37
N HIS A 35 -10.38 -20.16 -32.32
CA HIS A 35 -9.95 -20.67 -33.61
C HIS A 35 -10.78 -20.10 -34.76
N CYS A 36 -10.09 -19.65 -35.82
CA CYS A 36 -10.71 -19.27 -37.07
C CYS A 36 -9.93 -19.84 -38.24
N GLY A 37 -10.63 -20.42 -39.19
CA GLY A 37 -10.07 -20.78 -40.48
C GLY A 37 -10.58 -19.87 -41.60
N CYS A 38 -9.83 -19.87 -42.68
CA CYS A 38 -10.10 -19.07 -43.87
C CYS A 38 -10.70 -19.96 -44.95
N ASP A 39 -11.90 -19.63 -45.44
CA ASP A 39 -12.48 -20.29 -46.60
C ASP A 39 -11.90 -19.70 -47.90
N PRO A 40 -11.19 -20.48 -48.72
CA PRO A 40 -10.48 -19.96 -49.89
C PRO A 40 -11.40 -19.63 -51.07
N GLU A 41 -12.64 -20.13 -51.09
CA GLU A 41 -13.58 -19.92 -52.19
C GLU A 41 -14.41 -18.64 -52.01
N SER A 42 -14.82 -18.34 -50.77
CA SER A 42 -15.60 -17.15 -50.41
C SER A 42 -14.75 -16.02 -49.83
N GLY A 43 -13.53 -16.31 -49.37
CA GLY A 43 -12.69 -15.34 -48.66
C GLY A 43 -13.24 -14.95 -47.28
N ALA A 44 -14.19 -15.74 -46.75
CA ALA A 44 -14.82 -15.52 -45.45
C ALA A 44 -14.07 -16.26 -44.34
N TRP A 45 -14.09 -15.67 -43.14
CA TRP A 45 -13.63 -16.33 -41.93
C TRP A 45 -14.73 -17.20 -41.36
N TYR A 46 -14.39 -18.42 -40.96
CA TYR A 46 -15.23 -19.29 -40.15
C TYR A 46 -14.55 -19.48 -38.79
N CYS A 47 -15.28 -19.21 -37.71
CA CYS A 47 -14.72 -19.16 -36.36
C CYS A 47 -15.52 -20.04 -35.39
N THR A 48 -14.86 -20.49 -34.33
CA THR A 48 -15.50 -21.18 -33.21
C THR A 48 -16.23 -20.17 -32.31
N GLU A 49 -17.43 -20.50 -31.82
CA GLU A 49 -18.20 -19.62 -30.91
C GLU A 49 -17.95 -19.97 -29.44
N ASP A 50 -16.69 -20.24 -29.09
CA ASP A 50 -16.27 -20.69 -27.76
C ASP A 50 -16.00 -19.55 -26.78
N CYS A 51 -15.79 -18.32 -27.29
CA CYS A 51 -15.41 -17.15 -26.50
C CYS A 51 -14.10 -17.31 -25.69
N GLU A 52 -13.27 -18.32 -25.96
CA GLU A 52 -12.01 -18.59 -25.24
C GLU A 52 -10.81 -17.89 -25.90
N GLY A 53 -11.06 -17.03 -26.89
CA GLY A 53 -10.03 -16.30 -27.60
C GLY A 53 -9.44 -15.13 -26.82
N GLY A 54 -10.17 -14.56 -25.86
CA GLY A 54 -9.75 -13.37 -25.11
C GLY A 54 -9.73 -12.07 -25.93
N THR A 55 -9.83 -10.94 -25.23
CA THR A 55 -9.82 -9.58 -25.79
C THR A 55 -8.63 -8.80 -25.23
N CYS A 56 -8.01 -7.97 -26.06
CA CYS A 56 -6.99 -7.03 -25.57
C CYS A 56 -7.63 -5.85 -24.87
N VAL A 57 -7.23 -5.61 -23.63
CA VAL A 57 -7.55 -4.39 -22.89
C VAL A 57 -6.27 -3.56 -22.72
N PRO A 58 -6.38 -2.21 -22.70
CA PRO A 58 -5.25 -1.36 -22.34
C PRO A 58 -4.71 -1.80 -20.98
N ASP A 59 -3.38 -1.90 -20.86
CA ASP A 59 -2.77 -1.99 -19.54
C ASP A 59 -3.22 -0.77 -18.72
N GLU A 60 -3.58 -0.96 -17.45
CA GLU A 60 -3.75 0.18 -16.55
C GLU A 60 -2.49 1.04 -16.63
N PRO A 61 -2.60 2.39 -16.67
CA PRO A 61 -1.44 3.23 -16.80
C PRO A 61 -0.50 2.94 -15.63
N THR A 62 0.64 2.32 -15.95
CA THR A 62 1.63 1.93 -14.95
C THR A 62 2.44 3.16 -14.58
N CYS A 63 1.87 3.99 -13.72
CA CYS A 63 2.66 5.03 -13.11
C CYS A 63 3.79 4.41 -12.29
N SER A 64 4.98 5.01 -12.39
CA SER A 64 6.17 4.46 -11.75
C SER A 64 6.02 4.51 -10.22
N GLY A 65 5.91 3.33 -9.61
CA GLY A 65 5.82 3.17 -8.16
C GLY A 65 4.41 3.41 -7.58
N PRO A 66 4.27 3.24 -6.26
CA PRO A 66 2.99 3.42 -5.57
C PRO A 66 2.49 4.86 -5.69
N ASN A 67 1.17 5.04 -5.58
CA ASN A 67 0.56 6.36 -5.57
C ASN A 67 1.13 7.18 -4.39
N PRO A 68 1.72 8.37 -4.65
CA PRO A 68 2.36 9.18 -3.61
C PRO A 68 1.37 9.99 -2.76
N VAL A 69 0.06 9.80 -2.91
CA VAL A 69 -0.96 10.43 -2.05
C VAL A 69 -0.75 10.09 -0.57
N GLY A 70 -1.02 11.04 0.30
CA GLY A 70 -0.82 10.85 1.74
C GLY A 70 -1.78 9.84 2.39
N CYS A 71 -1.51 9.55 3.66
CA CYS A 71 -2.20 8.54 4.44
C CYS A 71 -3.68 8.82 4.72
N LYS A 72 -4.15 10.07 4.57
CA LYS A 72 -5.58 10.39 4.73
C LYS A 72 -6.44 9.74 3.65
N THR A 73 -5.85 9.47 2.48
CA THR A 73 -6.52 8.82 1.37
C THR A 73 -6.22 7.32 1.33
N GLN A 74 -4.96 6.92 1.58
CA GLN A 74 -4.53 5.52 1.45
C GLN A 74 -4.57 4.73 2.77
N GLY A 75 -4.70 5.38 3.91
CA GLY A 75 -4.47 4.78 5.21
C GLY A 75 -2.98 4.58 5.52
N CYS A 76 -2.70 4.04 6.69
CA CYS A 76 -1.35 3.67 7.12
C CYS A 76 -1.22 2.15 7.32
N PRO A 77 0.00 1.59 7.13
CA PRO A 77 0.34 0.24 7.58
C PRO A 77 0.01 0.03 9.07
N GLU A 78 -0.19 -1.23 9.49
CA GLU A 78 -0.42 -1.57 10.90
C GLU A 78 0.68 -1.01 11.82
N GLY A 79 0.26 -0.50 12.99
CA GLY A 79 1.14 0.13 13.98
C GLY A 79 1.60 1.55 13.62
N GLN A 80 0.96 2.18 12.62
CA GLN A 80 1.16 3.58 12.29
C GLN A 80 -0.18 4.30 12.21
N THR A 81 -0.19 5.55 12.65
CA THR A 81 -1.32 6.46 12.50
C THR A 81 -1.02 7.56 11.50
N CYS A 82 -2.08 8.12 10.93
CA CYS A 82 -1.95 9.22 9.98
C CYS A 82 -1.87 10.54 10.73
N ALA A 83 -0.74 11.23 10.61
CA ALA A 83 -0.53 12.56 11.20
C ALA A 83 -0.48 13.65 10.14
N ASP A 84 -0.83 14.87 10.54
CA ASP A 84 -0.68 16.09 9.73
C ASP A 84 0.80 16.58 9.67
N GLU A 85 1.72 15.83 10.25
CA GLU A 85 3.14 16.16 10.36
C GLU A 85 3.87 15.72 9.09
N GLY A 86 3.91 16.60 8.08
CA GLY A 86 4.65 16.42 6.83
C GLY A 86 3.89 16.91 5.61
N CYS A 87 4.59 17.03 4.48
CA CYS A 87 3.97 17.44 3.22
C CYS A 87 3.80 16.23 2.30
N ALA A 88 2.59 15.68 2.30
CA ALA A 88 2.14 14.70 1.31
C ALA A 88 0.94 15.27 0.55
N PRO A 89 0.83 15.01 -0.77
CA PRO A 89 -0.30 15.47 -1.59
C PRO A 89 -1.61 14.82 -1.13
N SER A 90 -2.73 15.55 -1.18
CA SER A 90 -4.06 14.97 -0.86
C SER A 90 -4.67 14.16 -2.00
N GLU A 91 -4.27 14.47 -3.23
CA GLU A 91 -4.74 13.81 -4.45
C GLU A 91 -3.61 13.72 -5.49
N CYS A 92 -3.53 12.57 -6.15
CA CYS A 92 -2.66 12.33 -7.29
C CYS A 92 -3.41 11.56 -8.39
N ALA A 93 -3.19 11.94 -9.64
CA ALA A 93 -3.66 11.25 -10.81
C ALA A 93 -2.47 10.71 -11.61
N CYS A 94 -2.63 9.52 -12.17
CA CYS A 94 -1.62 8.96 -13.07
C CYS A 94 -1.77 9.59 -14.46
N ASP A 95 -0.70 10.20 -14.98
CA ASP A 95 -0.67 10.69 -16.36
C ASP A 95 -0.28 9.53 -17.30
N PRO A 96 -1.19 9.04 -18.15
CA PRO A 96 -0.94 7.88 -19.00
C PRO A 96 0.03 8.18 -20.17
N ALA A 97 0.27 9.45 -20.50
CA ALA A 97 1.16 9.83 -21.60
C ALA A 97 2.62 9.84 -21.16
N THR A 98 2.88 10.12 -19.88
CA THR A 98 4.23 10.21 -19.32
C THR A 98 4.55 9.08 -18.35
N GLY A 99 3.55 8.34 -17.85
CA GLY A 99 3.73 7.34 -16.80
C GLY A 99 4.12 7.95 -15.45
N ALA A 100 3.88 9.26 -15.28
CA ALA A 100 4.24 10.01 -14.09
C ALA A 100 3.01 10.35 -13.25
N TRP A 101 3.20 10.41 -11.93
CA TRP A 101 2.18 10.90 -11.01
C TRP A 101 2.09 12.42 -11.07
N ALA A 102 0.90 12.95 -11.34
CA ALA A 102 0.57 14.36 -11.22
C ALA A 102 -0.19 14.57 -9.91
N CYS A 103 0.38 15.34 -8.99
CA CYS A 103 -0.13 15.49 -7.63
C CYS A 103 -0.44 16.95 -7.27
N THR A 104 -1.33 17.11 -6.30
CA THR A 104 -1.64 18.39 -5.66
C THR A 104 -0.50 18.82 -4.72
N GLU A 105 -0.06 20.07 -4.78
CA GLU A 105 0.98 20.60 -3.86
C GLU A 105 0.38 21.18 -2.57
N ASP A 106 -0.71 20.59 -2.10
CA ASP A 106 -1.51 21.13 -1.01
C ASP A 106 -1.04 20.68 0.38
N CYS A 107 -0.06 19.77 0.44
CA CYS A 107 0.42 19.12 1.67
C CYS A 107 -0.71 18.56 2.54
N GLY A 108 -1.89 18.31 1.96
CA GLY A 108 -3.12 18.01 2.70
C GLY A 108 -3.25 16.54 3.07
N GLY A 109 -2.42 15.67 2.50
CA GLY A 109 -2.56 14.20 2.54
C GLY A 109 -2.10 13.53 3.83
N GLY A 110 -1.27 14.19 4.64
CA GLY A 110 -0.71 13.63 5.87
C GLY A 110 0.34 12.53 5.65
N THR A 111 1.09 12.22 6.70
CA THR A 111 2.19 11.24 6.71
C THR A 111 1.99 10.18 7.78
N CYS A 112 2.35 8.93 7.49
CA CYS A 112 2.30 7.87 8.49
C CYS A 112 3.41 8.08 9.53
N VAL A 113 3.00 8.16 10.78
CA VAL A 113 3.90 8.18 11.93
C VAL A 113 3.68 6.90 12.74
N PRO A 114 4.72 6.35 13.39
CA PRO A 114 4.54 5.25 14.33
C PRO A 114 3.49 5.62 15.36
N ASP A 115 2.55 4.72 15.64
CA ASP A 115 1.78 4.83 16.87
C ASP A 115 2.79 4.91 18.03
N GLU A 116 2.57 5.85 18.97
CA GLU A 116 3.42 5.99 20.17
C GLU A 116 3.68 4.60 20.80
N PRO A 117 4.88 4.38 21.40
CA PRO A 117 5.37 3.05 21.71
C PRO A 117 4.28 2.22 22.39
N ALA A 118 4.04 1.03 21.84
CA ALA A 118 2.89 0.14 22.05
C ALA A 118 2.35 0.00 23.49
N CYS A 119 3.09 0.42 24.50
CA CYS A 119 2.67 0.45 25.89
C CYS A 119 1.90 1.72 26.25
N SER A 120 0.72 1.52 26.83
CA SER A 120 -0.15 2.62 27.26
C SER A 120 0.54 3.55 28.27
N GLY A 121 0.91 4.75 27.83
CA GLY A 121 1.43 5.83 28.68
C GLY A 121 2.93 5.77 28.98
N PRO A 122 3.45 6.76 29.74
CA PRO A 122 4.87 6.84 30.07
C PRO A 122 5.32 5.62 30.89
N SER A 123 6.61 5.29 30.78
CA SER A 123 7.18 4.17 31.52
C SER A 123 6.97 4.34 33.03
N PRO A 124 6.44 3.32 33.74
CA PRO A 124 6.11 3.45 35.16
C PRO A 124 7.33 3.22 36.09
N VAL A 125 8.57 3.25 35.57
CA VAL A 125 9.77 3.22 36.42
C VAL A 125 9.81 4.43 37.34
N GLY A 126 10.38 4.24 38.52
CA GLY A 126 10.49 5.31 39.50
C GLY A 126 11.49 6.39 39.12
N CYS A 127 11.49 7.44 39.95
CA CYS A 127 12.28 8.64 39.74
C CYS A 127 13.80 8.46 39.78
N LYS A 128 14.32 7.36 40.31
CA LYS A 128 15.76 7.07 40.26
C LYS A 128 16.23 6.80 38.83
N THR A 129 15.33 6.37 37.95
CA THR A 129 15.63 6.09 36.55
C THR A 129 15.22 7.27 35.65
N GLN A 130 14.05 7.86 35.88
CA GLN A 130 13.52 8.94 35.02
C GLN A 130 13.77 10.36 35.52
N GLY A 131 14.19 10.53 36.78
CA GLY A 131 14.19 11.83 37.44
C GLY A 131 12.78 12.26 37.89
N CYS A 132 12.70 13.46 38.45
CA CYS A 132 11.44 14.08 38.87
C CYS A 132 11.17 15.36 38.09
N PRO A 133 9.89 15.74 37.92
CA PRO A 133 9.54 17.04 37.37
C PRO A 133 10.02 18.18 38.29
N GLU A 134 10.08 19.40 37.75
CA GLU A 134 10.60 20.56 38.48
C GLU A 134 9.90 20.78 39.83
N GLY A 135 10.70 21.10 40.85
CA GLY A 135 10.20 21.31 42.23
C GLY A 135 9.94 20.04 43.04
N GLN A 136 10.29 18.86 42.51
CA GLN A 136 10.20 17.58 43.21
C GLN A 136 11.57 16.93 43.38
N ILE A 137 11.74 16.16 44.45
CA ILE A 137 12.91 15.32 44.70
C ILE A 137 12.51 13.85 44.70
N CYS A 138 13.46 12.98 44.34
CA CYS A 138 13.24 11.55 44.37
C CYS A 138 13.42 11.01 45.79
N ALA A 139 12.40 10.36 46.33
CA ALA A 139 12.42 9.76 47.67
C ALA A 139 12.25 8.24 47.62
N ASP A 140 12.82 7.55 48.61
CA ASP A 140 12.77 6.09 48.76
C ASP A 140 11.49 5.57 49.44
N GLU A 141 10.57 6.45 49.83
CA GLU A 141 9.39 6.07 50.62
C GLU A 141 8.23 5.47 49.80
N GLY A 142 8.37 5.39 48.47
CA GLY A 142 7.35 4.84 47.58
C GLY A 142 7.82 3.58 46.84
N CYS A 143 6.88 2.66 46.58
CA CYS A 143 7.15 1.47 45.79
C CYS A 143 6.91 1.75 44.30
N ALA A 144 7.97 2.11 43.59
CA ALA A 144 8.01 2.14 42.14
C ALA A 144 9.04 1.12 41.63
N PRO A 145 8.77 0.46 40.48
CA PRO A 145 9.72 -0.47 39.88
C PRO A 145 11.00 0.25 39.45
N SER A 146 12.17 -0.40 39.59
CA SER A 146 13.42 0.19 39.11
C SER A 146 13.58 0.05 37.58
N VAL A 147 13.06 -1.05 37.02
CA VAL A 147 13.18 -1.38 35.60
C VAL A 147 11.81 -1.80 35.06
N CYS A 148 11.42 -1.24 33.92
CA CYS A 148 10.28 -1.69 33.15
C CYS A 148 10.69 -1.80 31.69
N THR A 149 10.26 -2.89 31.06
CA THR A 149 10.41 -3.13 29.62
C THR A 149 9.02 -3.11 29.00
N CYS A 150 8.88 -2.46 27.85
CA CYS A 150 7.62 -2.48 27.11
C CYS A 150 7.50 -3.82 26.37
N ASP A 151 6.41 -4.54 26.62
CA ASP A 151 6.00 -5.68 25.81
C ASP A 151 5.12 -5.19 24.67
N THR A 152 5.67 -5.14 23.46
CA THR A 152 4.99 -4.56 22.30
C THR A 152 3.87 -5.44 21.74
N ASP A 153 3.86 -6.74 22.08
CA ASP A 153 2.83 -7.68 21.64
C ASP A 153 1.53 -7.52 22.43
N THR A 154 1.63 -7.23 23.73
CA THR A 154 0.47 -7.04 24.62
C THR A 154 0.18 -5.57 24.92
N GLY A 155 1.10 -4.66 24.60
CA GLY A 155 0.99 -3.23 24.91
C GLY A 155 1.03 -2.93 26.41
N HIS A 156 1.67 -3.81 27.19
CA HIS A 156 1.77 -3.69 28.65
C HIS A 156 3.22 -3.54 29.12
N TRP A 157 3.39 -2.77 30.21
CA TRP A 157 4.68 -2.63 30.88
C TRP A 157 5.00 -3.85 31.74
N LEU A 158 6.12 -4.50 31.46
CA LEU A 158 6.68 -5.57 32.29
C LEU A 158 7.71 -4.96 33.25
N CYS A 159 7.33 -4.87 34.52
CA CYS A 159 8.12 -4.18 35.53
C CYS A 159 8.67 -5.10 36.61
N THR A 160 9.83 -4.76 37.14
CA THR A 160 10.40 -5.41 38.32
C THR A 160 9.64 -5.01 39.58
N ALA A 161 9.18 -5.96 40.37
CA ALA A 161 8.48 -5.70 41.64
C ALA A 161 9.45 -5.45 42.81
N ASP A 162 10.52 -4.70 42.57
CA ASP A 162 11.64 -4.51 43.51
C ASP A 162 11.51 -3.26 44.38
N CYS A 163 10.50 -2.41 44.13
CA CYS A 163 10.30 -1.10 44.78
C CYS A 163 11.55 -0.20 44.79
N GLY A 164 12.56 -0.47 43.96
CA GLY A 164 13.84 0.24 43.99
C GLY A 164 13.82 1.57 43.26
N GLY A 165 12.76 1.88 42.51
CA GLY A 165 12.66 3.03 41.62
C GLY A 165 12.44 4.38 42.32
N GLY A 166 11.90 4.40 43.54
CA GLY A 166 11.57 5.62 44.27
C GLY A 166 10.39 6.42 43.69
N THR A 167 9.85 7.35 44.47
CA THR A 167 8.71 8.21 44.11
C THR A 167 9.06 9.68 44.25
N CYS A 168 8.56 10.51 43.34
CA CYS A 168 8.73 11.94 43.43
C CYS A 168 7.87 12.54 44.54
N VAL A 169 8.52 13.31 45.41
CA VAL A 169 7.87 14.07 46.49
C VAL A 169 8.23 15.55 46.36
N PRO A 170 7.42 16.48 46.89
CA PRO A 170 7.76 17.89 46.87
C PRO A 170 9.13 18.16 47.50
N ALA A 171 9.93 19.01 46.86
CA ALA A 171 11.21 19.45 47.42
C ALA A 171 10.97 20.25 48.72
N PRO A 172 11.80 20.07 49.75
CA PRO A 172 11.73 20.83 51.00
C PRO A 172 12.07 22.32 50.83
#